data_AF-A0A016QSZ1-F1
#
_entry.id   AF-A0A016QSZ1-F1
#
_cell.length_a   1.000
_cell.length_b   1.000
_cell.length_c   1.000
_cell.angle_alpha   90.00
_cell.angle_beta   90.00
_cell.angle_gamma   90.00
#
_symmetry.space_group_name_H-M   'P 1'
#
loop_
_entity.id
_entity.type
_entity.pdbx_description
1 polymer ?
#
loop_
_entity_poly.entity_id
_entity_poly.type
_entity_poly.pdbx_seq_one_letter_code
_entity_poly.pdbx_strand_id
1 'polypeptide(L)'
;MAALADGLGYELAPHERSFFDPLTSTAYIRRTRDSWQANSDAGHELAHALALEAAPGHPSYRDVMRHYHAQAPDLLAHEERLTDHAGDLLTMPSELVQVTLNICGRNAMAVWVLHQAAQVPLHEALRRVVHFDFDGRAGGFIGQGGRIIHANSYRYRLPPWVGDPVPDEDEFQGPGVSLFQVPGRRNTVIGLVVIEE
;
A
#
# COMPACT_ATOMS: atom_id res chain seq x y z
N MET A 1 -0.81 1.32 -15.48
CA MET A 1 -0.66 -0.15 -15.36
C MET A 1 -0.53 -0.86 -16.68
N ALA A 2 -1.40 -0.66 -17.68
CA ALA A 2 -1.28 -1.36 -18.97
C ALA A 2 0.11 -1.24 -19.63
N ALA A 3 0.68 -0.03 -19.68
CA ALA A 3 2.03 0.19 -20.21
C ALA A 3 3.13 -0.49 -19.40
N LEU A 4 2.95 -0.62 -18.07
CA LEU A 4 3.89 -1.34 -17.21
C LEU A 4 3.80 -2.85 -17.48
N ALA A 5 2.60 -3.41 -17.56
CA ALA A 5 2.39 -4.82 -17.88
C ALA A 5 3.02 -5.18 -19.23
N ASP A 6 2.77 -4.38 -20.27
CA ASP A 6 3.35 -4.56 -21.61
C ASP A 6 4.89 -4.51 -21.57
N GLY A 7 5.46 -3.53 -20.85
CA GLY A 7 6.91 -3.42 -20.66
C GLY A 7 7.54 -4.59 -19.89
N LEU A 8 6.76 -5.30 -19.07
CA LEU A 8 7.16 -6.51 -18.37
C LEU A 8 6.84 -7.80 -19.16
N GLY A 9 6.19 -7.69 -20.32
CA GLY A 9 5.78 -8.85 -21.12
C GLY A 9 4.54 -9.58 -20.61
N TYR A 10 3.69 -8.92 -19.83
CA TYR A 10 2.44 -9.46 -19.30
C TYR A 10 1.20 -8.86 -19.97
N GLU A 11 0.15 -9.67 -20.09
CA GLU A 11 -1.17 -9.20 -20.51
C GLU A 11 -2.04 -8.83 -19.29
N LEU A 12 -2.86 -7.78 -19.41
CA LEU A 12 -3.94 -7.48 -18.46
C LEU A 12 -5.30 -7.81 -19.07
N ALA A 13 -6.09 -8.64 -18.40
CA ALA A 13 -7.42 -9.04 -18.90
C ALA A 13 -8.51 -8.95 -17.81
N PRO A 14 -9.75 -8.57 -18.15
CA PRO A 14 -10.84 -8.46 -17.17
C PRO A 14 -11.45 -9.82 -16.81
N HIS A 15 -11.66 -10.09 -15.52
CA HIS A 15 -12.21 -11.36 -15.00
C HIS A 15 -13.16 -11.14 -13.80
N GLU A 16 -13.81 -12.18 -13.29
CA GLU A 16 -14.69 -12.09 -12.10
C GLU A 16 -13.93 -11.94 -10.77
N ARG A 17 -12.65 -12.31 -10.77
CA ARG A 17 -11.72 -12.24 -9.64
C ARG A 17 -10.33 -11.89 -10.16
N SER A 18 -9.50 -11.28 -9.31
CA SER A 18 -8.10 -10.99 -9.63
C SER A 18 -7.22 -12.21 -9.36
N PHE A 19 -6.31 -12.52 -10.28
CA PHE A 19 -5.26 -13.53 -10.14
C PHE A 19 -4.27 -13.44 -11.31
N PHE A 20 -3.03 -13.87 -11.11
CA PHE A 20 -2.07 -14.09 -12.19
C PHE A 20 -2.07 -15.54 -12.69
N ASP A 21 -2.15 -15.74 -14.01
CA ASP A 21 -1.98 -17.03 -14.68
C ASP A 21 -0.57 -17.13 -15.34
N PRO A 22 0.36 -17.92 -14.78
CA PRO A 22 1.70 -18.06 -15.34
C PRO A 22 1.73 -18.82 -16.68
N LEU A 23 0.70 -19.60 -17.03
CA LEU A 23 0.67 -20.34 -18.29
C LEU A 23 0.42 -19.43 -19.49
N THR A 24 -0.41 -18.41 -19.30
CA THR A 24 -0.72 -17.42 -20.34
C THR A 24 0.03 -16.10 -20.13
N SER A 25 0.77 -15.96 -19.03
CA SER A 25 1.43 -14.70 -18.63
C SER A 25 0.43 -13.53 -18.56
N THR A 26 -0.77 -13.83 -18.03
CA THR A 26 -1.88 -12.87 -17.94
C THR A 26 -2.22 -12.58 -16.49
N ALA A 27 -2.21 -11.30 -16.12
CA ALA A 27 -2.82 -10.83 -14.88
C ALA A 27 -4.30 -10.52 -15.15
N TYR A 28 -5.17 -11.38 -14.62
CA TYR A 28 -6.60 -11.19 -14.65
C TYR A 28 -7.02 -10.23 -13.55
N ILE A 29 -7.77 -9.18 -13.91
CA ILE A 29 -8.19 -8.12 -13.01
C ILE A 29 -9.71 -8.19 -12.83
N ARG A 30 -10.16 -8.20 -11.57
CA ARG A 30 -11.59 -8.21 -11.27
C ARG A 30 -12.32 -7.06 -11.96
N ARG A 31 -13.44 -7.38 -12.61
CA ARG A 31 -14.37 -6.41 -13.20
C ARG A 31 -14.98 -5.55 -12.10
N THR A 32 -14.61 -4.29 -12.08
CA THR A 32 -15.13 -3.28 -11.16
C THR A 32 -15.38 -1.98 -11.89
N ARG A 33 -16.32 -1.17 -11.37
CA ARG A 33 -16.52 0.21 -11.82
C ARG A 33 -15.60 1.19 -11.11
N ASP A 34 -14.96 0.76 -10.02
CA ASP A 34 -13.99 1.54 -9.28
C ASP A 34 -12.61 1.43 -9.94
N SER A 35 -12.22 2.47 -10.66
CA SER A 35 -10.91 2.54 -11.33
C SER A 35 -9.74 2.40 -10.35
N TRP A 36 -9.91 2.84 -9.09
CA TRP A 36 -8.84 2.74 -8.10
C TRP A 36 -8.61 1.31 -7.68
N GLN A 37 -9.70 0.58 -7.46
CA GLN A 37 -9.63 -0.85 -7.18
C GLN A 37 -9.04 -1.63 -8.36
N ALA A 38 -9.41 -1.29 -9.61
CA ALA A 38 -8.83 -1.94 -10.78
C ALA A 38 -7.30 -1.70 -10.89
N ASN A 39 -6.85 -0.48 -10.55
CA ASN A 39 -5.43 -0.12 -10.57
C ASN A 39 -4.63 -0.84 -9.47
N SER A 40 -5.18 -0.91 -8.26
CA SER A 40 -4.65 -1.67 -7.13
C SER A 40 -4.56 -3.17 -7.45
N ASP A 41 -5.66 -3.78 -7.90
CA ASP A 41 -5.72 -5.18 -8.29
C ASP A 41 -4.65 -5.47 -9.36
N ALA A 42 -4.46 -4.58 -10.34
CA ALA A 42 -3.42 -4.74 -11.36
C ALA A 42 -1.99 -4.66 -10.81
N GLY A 43 -1.72 -3.74 -9.88
CA GLY A 43 -0.43 -3.66 -9.19
C GLY A 43 -0.13 -4.94 -8.41
N HIS A 44 -1.11 -5.43 -7.65
CA HIS A 44 -1.01 -6.64 -6.85
C HIS A 44 -0.73 -7.88 -7.71
N GLU A 45 -1.49 -8.10 -8.79
CA GLU A 45 -1.28 -9.28 -9.64
C GLU A 45 0.03 -9.24 -10.43
N LEU A 46 0.48 -8.07 -10.86
CA LEU A 46 1.80 -7.93 -11.49
C LEU A 46 2.93 -8.17 -10.48
N ALA A 47 2.73 -7.82 -9.21
CA ALA A 47 3.68 -8.18 -8.15
C ALA A 47 3.75 -9.70 -7.94
N HIS A 48 2.62 -10.42 -7.98
CA HIS A 48 2.60 -11.89 -8.00
C HIS A 48 3.37 -12.44 -9.21
N ALA A 49 3.15 -11.87 -10.40
CA ALA A 49 3.83 -12.28 -11.62
C ALA A 49 5.36 -12.18 -11.48
N LEU A 50 5.85 -11.01 -11.08
CA LEU A 50 7.28 -10.76 -10.85
C LEU A 50 7.86 -11.67 -9.76
N ALA A 51 7.11 -11.96 -8.70
CA ALA A 51 7.56 -12.84 -7.63
C ALA A 51 7.74 -14.29 -8.08
N LEU A 52 7.01 -14.72 -9.12
CA LEU A 52 7.09 -16.07 -9.71
C LEU A 52 8.18 -16.21 -10.77
N GLU A 53 8.71 -15.11 -11.30
CA GLU A 53 9.81 -15.18 -12.28
C GLU A 53 11.04 -15.85 -11.69
N ALA A 54 11.66 -16.73 -12.49
CA ALA A 54 12.88 -17.43 -12.15
C ALA A 54 13.73 -17.65 -13.39
N ALA A 55 15.03 -17.34 -13.28
CA ALA A 55 15.99 -17.78 -14.28
C ALA A 55 16.17 -19.31 -14.22
N PRO A 56 16.47 -19.99 -15.35
CA PRO A 56 16.72 -21.43 -15.33
C PRO A 56 17.77 -21.83 -14.29
N GLY A 57 17.39 -22.72 -13.37
CA GLY A 57 18.27 -23.20 -12.30
C GLY A 57 18.35 -22.31 -11.05
N HIS A 58 17.60 -21.21 -11.00
CA HIS A 58 17.51 -20.33 -9.83
C HIS A 58 16.11 -20.38 -9.20
N PRO A 59 15.99 -20.22 -7.87
CA PRO A 59 14.69 -20.09 -7.22
C PRO A 59 14.01 -18.78 -7.62
N SER A 60 12.67 -18.77 -7.68
CA SER A 60 11.91 -17.53 -7.80
C SER A 60 12.02 -16.69 -6.52
N TYR A 61 11.70 -15.40 -6.60
CA TYR A 61 11.65 -14.56 -5.38
C TYR A 61 10.66 -15.13 -4.36
N ARG A 62 9.52 -15.66 -4.81
CA ARG A 62 8.54 -16.35 -3.97
C ARG A 62 9.15 -17.54 -3.23
N ASP A 63 9.95 -18.38 -3.91
CA ASP A 63 10.59 -19.53 -3.28
C ASP A 63 11.60 -19.10 -2.19
N VAL A 64 12.38 -18.07 -2.47
CA VAL A 64 13.32 -17.48 -1.52
C VAL A 64 12.58 -16.93 -0.30
N MET A 65 11.50 -16.17 -0.53
CA MET A 65 10.64 -15.62 0.50
C MET A 65 10.04 -16.69 1.41
N ARG A 66 9.48 -17.75 0.81
CA ARG A 66 8.94 -18.90 1.55
C ARG A 66 9.97 -19.57 2.43
N HIS A 67 11.21 -19.68 1.95
CA HIS A 67 12.30 -20.24 2.72
C HIS A 67 12.62 -19.40 3.97
N TYR A 68 12.81 -18.08 3.81
CA TYR A 68 13.15 -17.19 4.93
C TYR A 68 12.01 -17.00 5.94
N HIS A 69 10.76 -17.10 5.47
CA HIS A 69 9.58 -16.88 6.30
C HIS A 69 8.82 -18.18 6.64
N ALA A 70 9.46 -19.34 6.52
CA ALA A 70 8.84 -20.65 6.75
C ALA A 70 8.22 -20.83 8.14
N GLN A 71 8.61 -20.00 9.11
CA GLN A 71 8.08 -20.00 10.48
C GLN A 71 6.85 -19.08 10.67
N ALA A 72 6.41 -18.37 9.63
CA ALA A 72 5.21 -17.56 9.70
C ALA A 72 3.98 -18.45 10.00
N PRO A 73 3.14 -18.11 11.00
CA PRO A 73 1.97 -18.92 11.36
C PRO A 73 0.97 -19.13 10.21
N ASP A 74 0.87 -18.14 9.33
CA ASP A 74 0.10 -18.21 8.09
C ASP A 74 0.98 -17.66 6.96
N LEU A 75 1.66 -18.57 6.27
CA LEU A 75 2.60 -18.23 5.21
C LEU A 75 1.88 -17.61 4.00
N LEU A 76 0.66 -18.03 3.69
CA LEU A 76 -0.11 -17.48 2.57
C LEU A 76 -0.52 -16.04 2.85
N ALA A 77 -1.09 -15.78 4.02
CA ALA A 77 -1.43 -14.40 4.41
C ALA A 77 -0.19 -13.51 4.51
N HIS A 78 0.96 -14.07 4.88
CA HIS A 78 2.23 -13.34 4.91
C HIS A 78 2.74 -13.01 3.49
N GLU A 79 2.67 -13.96 2.56
CA GLU A 79 2.95 -13.73 1.13
C GLU A 79 2.07 -12.62 0.57
N GLU A 80 0.75 -12.68 0.78
CA GLU A 80 -0.18 -11.67 0.25
C GLU A 80 0.14 -10.26 0.75
N ARG A 81 0.55 -10.10 2.02
CA ARG A 81 0.95 -8.79 2.55
C ARG A 81 2.21 -8.23 1.89
N LEU A 82 3.13 -9.10 1.50
CA LEU A 82 4.34 -8.69 0.79
C LEU A 82 4.04 -8.38 -0.67
N THR A 83 3.14 -9.15 -1.28
CA THR A 83 2.62 -8.83 -2.60
C THR A 83 1.87 -7.50 -2.59
N ASP A 84 1.05 -7.20 -1.58
CA ASP A 84 0.39 -5.90 -1.41
C ASP A 84 1.43 -4.77 -1.35
N HIS A 85 2.48 -4.96 -0.56
CA HIS A 85 3.55 -3.96 -0.46
C HIS A 85 4.29 -3.79 -1.80
N ALA A 86 4.59 -4.87 -2.51
CA ALA A 86 5.21 -4.80 -3.82
C ALA A 86 4.29 -4.15 -4.87
N GLY A 87 2.99 -4.42 -4.83
CA GLY A 87 1.97 -3.77 -5.65
C GLY A 87 1.90 -2.26 -5.40
N ASP A 88 2.05 -1.82 -4.16
CA ASP A 88 2.19 -0.40 -3.83
C ASP A 88 3.42 0.23 -4.49
N LEU A 89 4.55 -0.48 -4.55
CA LEU A 89 5.77 0.04 -5.18
C LEU A 89 5.59 0.21 -6.69
N LEU A 90 4.81 -0.67 -7.33
CA LEU A 90 4.51 -0.59 -8.76
C LEU A 90 3.51 0.53 -9.08
N THR A 91 2.48 0.71 -8.25
CA THR A 91 1.42 1.72 -8.45
C THR A 91 1.82 3.11 -7.96
N MET A 92 2.70 3.17 -6.96
CA MET A 92 3.23 4.40 -6.36
C MET A 92 4.78 4.36 -6.32
N PRO A 93 5.46 4.56 -7.46
CA PRO A 93 6.91 4.62 -7.54
C PRO A 93 7.51 5.66 -6.58
N SER A 94 8.74 5.44 -6.13
CA SER A 94 9.39 6.30 -5.13
C SER A 94 9.47 7.76 -5.56
N GLU A 95 9.64 8.04 -6.84
CA GLU A 95 9.68 9.38 -7.42
C GLU A 95 8.34 10.11 -7.22
N LEU A 96 7.21 9.41 -7.42
CA LEU A 96 5.87 9.97 -7.22
C LEU A 96 5.62 10.28 -5.75
N VAL A 97 6.02 9.36 -4.87
CA VAL A 97 5.89 9.56 -3.42
C VAL A 97 6.77 10.73 -2.96
N GLN A 98 8.03 10.79 -3.43
CA GLN A 98 8.96 11.87 -3.11
C GLN A 98 8.42 13.23 -3.57
N VAL A 99 7.91 13.35 -4.80
CA VAL A 99 7.31 14.59 -5.30
C VAL A 99 6.11 15.00 -4.45
N THR A 100 5.26 14.05 -4.08
CA THR A 100 4.09 14.31 -3.23
C THR A 100 4.51 14.84 -1.85
N LEU A 101 5.50 14.19 -1.22
CA LEU A 101 6.04 14.60 0.07
C LEU A 101 6.75 15.97 0.01
N ASN A 102 7.42 16.29 -1.10
CA ASN A 102 8.05 17.60 -1.29
C ASN A 102 7.01 18.73 -1.40
N ILE A 103 5.85 18.46 -2.02
CA ILE A 103 4.78 19.45 -2.19
C ILE A 103 3.98 19.63 -0.90
N CYS A 104 3.60 18.51 -0.28
CA CYS A 104 2.67 18.52 0.86
C CYS A 104 3.37 18.60 2.22
N GLY A 105 4.66 18.28 2.29
CA GLY A 105 5.35 17.93 3.52
C GLY A 105 5.08 16.48 3.96
N ARG A 106 5.80 16.02 4.98
CA ARG A 106 5.65 14.67 5.58
C ARG A 106 4.46 14.64 6.56
N ASN A 107 3.24 14.83 6.05
CA ASN A 107 2.02 14.89 6.87
C ASN A 107 0.85 14.11 6.26
N ALA A 108 -0.26 14.02 6.99
CA ALA A 108 -1.46 13.28 6.60
C ALA A 108 -2.10 13.76 5.29
N MET A 109 -1.90 15.02 4.88
CA MET A 109 -2.37 15.52 3.58
C MET A 109 -1.63 14.85 2.41
N ALA A 110 -0.35 14.51 2.57
CA ALA A 110 0.43 13.81 1.55
C ALA A 110 -0.18 12.44 1.20
N VAL A 111 -0.76 11.74 2.19
CA VAL A 111 -1.47 10.47 1.97
C VAL A 111 -2.67 10.68 1.06
N TRP A 112 -3.48 11.72 1.33
CA TRP A 112 -4.63 12.06 0.48
C TRP A 112 -4.22 12.44 -0.94
N VAL A 113 -3.17 13.26 -1.08
CA VAL A 113 -2.68 13.69 -2.40
C VAL A 113 -2.10 12.52 -3.19
N LEU A 114 -1.32 11.64 -2.56
CA LEU A 114 -0.77 10.45 -3.21
C LEU A 114 -1.88 9.51 -3.68
N HIS A 115 -2.87 9.28 -2.82
CA HIS A 115 -4.08 8.51 -3.13
C HIS A 115 -4.77 9.01 -4.41
N GLN A 116 -4.93 10.33 -4.56
CA GLN A 116 -5.52 10.92 -5.76
C GLN A 116 -4.61 10.83 -6.99
N ALA A 117 -3.32 11.10 -6.80
CA ALA A 117 -2.34 11.13 -7.90
C ALA A 117 -2.09 9.74 -8.50
N ALA A 118 -1.97 8.72 -7.65
CA ALA A 118 -1.75 7.34 -8.06
C ALA A 118 -3.04 6.58 -8.39
N GLN A 119 -4.21 7.14 -8.06
CA GLN A 119 -5.52 6.50 -8.28
C GLN A 119 -5.59 5.10 -7.65
N VAL A 120 -5.25 4.99 -6.37
CA VAL A 120 -5.27 3.75 -5.57
C VAL A 120 -6.15 3.92 -4.34
N PRO A 121 -6.62 2.89 -3.64
CA PRO A 121 -7.28 3.03 -2.33
C PRO A 121 -6.46 3.81 -1.28
N LEU A 122 -7.16 4.52 -0.39
CA LEU A 122 -6.52 5.43 0.57
C LEU A 122 -5.57 4.72 1.55
N HIS A 123 -5.90 3.48 1.94
CA HIS A 123 -5.09 2.70 2.88
C HIS A 123 -3.78 2.19 2.27
N GLU A 124 -3.73 2.02 0.95
CA GLU A 124 -2.51 1.68 0.21
C GLU A 124 -1.58 2.89 0.16
N ALA A 125 -2.12 4.08 -0.15
CA ALA A 125 -1.36 5.33 -0.06
C ALA A 125 -0.82 5.58 1.35
N LEU A 126 -1.61 5.28 2.39
CA LEU A 126 -1.14 5.36 3.78
C LEU A 126 0.04 4.40 4.02
N ARG A 127 -0.11 3.13 3.63
CA ARG A 127 0.94 2.11 3.78
C ARG A 127 2.21 2.55 3.04
N ARG A 128 2.07 3.05 1.81
CA ARG A 128 3.18 3.52 0.99
C ARG A 128 3.91 4.71 1.59
N VAL A 129 3.19 5.69 2.14
CA VAL A 129 3.79 6.84 2.84
C VAL A 129 4.49 6.37 4.12
N VAL A 130 3.83 5.56 4.96
CA VAL A 130 4.42 5.08 6.23
C VAL A 130 5.70 4.26 6.00
N HIS A 131 5.74 3.44 4.95
CA HIS A 131 6.92 2.64 4.58
C HIS A 131 7.82 3.34 3.54
N PHE A 132 7.56 4.61 3.21
CA PHE A 132 8.51 5.38 2.42
C PHE A 132 9.75 5.57 3.30
N ASP A 133 10.92 5.24 2.76
CA ASP A 133 12.20 5.21 3.49
C ASP A 133 12.59 6.62 3.95
N PHE A 134 11.99 7.03 5.06
CA PHE A 134 12.48 8.11 5.88
C PHE A 134 13.61 7.51 6.71
N ASP A 135 14.73 8.21 6.86
CA ASP A 135 15.75 7.92 7.87
C ASP A 135 15.19 8.09 9.30
N GLY A 136 14.02 7.52 9.60
CA GLY A 136 13.23 7.78 10.79
C GLY A 136 12.09 6.78 11.01
N ARG A 137 11.15 7.16 11.87
CA ARG A 137 10.06 6.30 12.34
C ARG A 137 8.72 6.89 11.95
N ALA A 138 7.81 6.07 11.44
CA ALA A 138 6.51 6.55 10.98
C ALA A 138 5.37 5.62 11.40
N GLY A 139 4.19 6.18 11.59
CA GLY A 139 2.97 5.41 11.71
C GLY A 139 1.77 6.24 11.32
N GLY A 140 0.68 5.60 10.96
CA GLY A 140 -0.53 6.32 10.62
C GLY A 140 -1.75 5.42 10.56
N PHE A 141 -2.91 6.06 10.51
CA PHE A 141 -4.20 5.40 10.56
C PHE A 141 -5.21 6.08 9.65
N ILE A 142 -6.26 5.34 9.28
CA ILE A 142 -7.48 5.89 8.69
C ILE A 142 -8.63 5.59 9.64
N GLY A 143 -9.30 6.65 10.08
CA GLY A 143 -10.53 6.59 10.84
C GLY A 143 -11.75 6.70 9.94
N GLN A 144 -12.80 5.93 10.23
CA GLN A 144 -14.13 6.09 9.63
C GLN A 144 -15.21 5.98 10.71
N GLY A 145 -16.09 6.98 10.80
CA GLY A 145 -17.19 6.97 11.78
C GLY A 145 -16.72 6.96 13.23
N GLY A 146 -15.59 7.60 13.52
CA GLY A 146 -14.99 7.67 14.86
C GLY A 146 -14.21 6.42 15.30
N ARG A 147 -14.02 5.43 14.41
CA ARG A 147 -13.23 4.22 14.67
C ARG A 147 -12.10 4.08 13.67
N ILE A 148 -10.98 3.52 14.08
CA ILE A 148 -9.86 3.23 13.18
C ILE A 148 -10.13 1.93 12.42
N ILE A 149 -10.05 2.02 11.09
CA ILE A 149 -10.29 0.89 10.18
C ILE A 149 -9.01 0.38 9.52
N HIS A 150 -7.98 1.23 9.43
CA HIS A 150 -6.65 0.85 8.95
C HIS A 150 -5.57 1.50 9.81
N ALA A 151 -4.50 0.78 10.09
CA ALA A 151 -3.32 1.30 10.76
C ALA A 151 -2.05 0.66 10.16
N ASN A 152 -0.99 1.45 10.01
CA ASN A 152 0.31 1.00 9.54
C ASN A 152 1.40 1.65 10.39
N SER A 153 2.52 0.95 10.58
CA SER A 153 3.66 1.47 11.34
C SER A 153 4.97 0.92 10.80
N TYR A 154 5.98 1.78 10.72
CA TYR A 154 7.35 1.46 10.35
C TYR A 154 8.31 1.98 11.41
N ARG A 155 9.05 1.06 12.06
CA ARG A 155 9.99 1.33 13.16
C ARG A 155 9.40 2.16 14.33
N TYR A 156 8.07 2.24 14.40
CA TYR A 156 7.33 3.00 15.40
C TYR A 156 6.26 2.12 16.01
N ARG A 157 6.01 2.29 17.31
CA ARG A 157 4.82 1.72 17.94
C ARG A 157 3.72 2.77 17.87
N LEU A 158 2.84 2.64 16.88
CA LEU A 158 1.69 3.54 16.75
C LEU A 158 0.75 3.35 17.96
N PRO A 159 0.48 4.38 18.77
CA PRO A 159 -0.40 4.24 19.92
C PRO A 159 -1.84 3.84 19.56
N PRO A 160 -2.50 4.48 18.56
CA PRO A 160 -3.81 4.05 18.11
C PRO A 160 -3.73 2.86 17.14
N TRP A 161 -4.65 1.89 17.26
CA TRP A 161 -4.71 0.71 16.41
C TRP A 161 -6.11 0.44 15.83
N VAL A 162 -6.21 -0.56 14.95
CA VAL A 162 -7.49 -0.94 14.32
C VAL A 162 -8.51 -1.34 15.38
N GLY A 163 -9.71 -0.76 15.30
CA GLY A 163 -10.81 -0.95 16.25
C GLY A 163 -10.87 0.09 17.37
N ASP A 164 -9.79 0.81 17.63
CA ASP A 164 -9.75 1.88 18.62
C ASP A 164 -10.57 3.10 18.15
N PRO A 165 -11.02 3.95 19.08
CA PRO A 165 -11.55 5.26 18.74
C PRO A 165 -10.50 6.08 17.97
N VAL A 166 -10.98 6.92 17.06
CA VAL A 166 -10.14 8.00 16.52
C VAL A 166 -9.78 8.91 17.70
N PRO A 167 -8.47 9.16 17.95
CA PRO A 167 -8.06 10.03 19.04
C PRO A 167 -8.52 11.47 18.77
N ASP A 168 -8.92 12.17 19.83
CA ASP A 168 -9.26 13.58 19.74
C ASP A 168 -8.02 14.41 19.36
N GLU A 169 -8.22 15.60 18.77
CA GLU A 169 -7.11 16.49 18.37
C GLU A 169 -6.21 16.84 19.56
N ASP A 170 -6.74 16.84 20.78
CA ASP A 170 -5.98 17.10 22.02
C ASP A 170 -5.17 15.89 22.50
N GLU A 171 -5.62 14.66 22.19
CA GLU A 171 -4.93 13.42 22.54
C GLU A 171 -3.84 13.06 21.52
N PHE A 172 -4.00 13.51 20.28
CA PHE A 172 -3.07 13.25 19.18
C PHE A 172 -2.24 14.49 18.85
N GLN A 173 -1.44 14.93 19.83
CA GLN A 173 -0.53 16.07 19.71
C GLN A 173 0.93 15.63 19.86
N GLY A 174 1.82 16.31 19.15
CA GLY A 174 3.26 16.10 19.26
C GLY A 174 4.01 16.52 17.99
N PRO A 175 5.34 16.67 18.08
CA PRO A 175 6.17 16.90 16.90
C PRO A 175 5.94 15.80 15.86
N GLY A 176 5.71 16.20 14.60
CA GLY A 176 5.52 15.28 13.49
C GLY A 176 4.16 14.58 13.43
N VAL A 177 3.23 14.94 14.33
CA VAL A 177 1.84 14.47 14.31
C VAL A 177 1.01 15.35 13.37
N SER A 178 0.14 14.74 12.57
CA SER A 178 -0.79 15.44 11.70
C SER A 178 -2.08 14.66 11.51
N LEU A 179 -3.19 15.40 11.47
CA LEU A 179 -4.53 14.90 11.14
C LEU A 179 -5.02 15.59 9.87
N PHE A 180 -5.77 14.87 9.05
CA PHE A 180 -6.36 15.41 7.83
C PHE A 180 -7.75 14.84 7.59
N GLN A 181 -8.76 15.72 7.55
CA GLN A 181 -10.13 15.36 7.20
C GLN A 181 -10.25 15.18 5.70
N VAL A 182 -10.70 14.01 5.24
CA VAL A 182 -10.80 13.71 3.81
C VAL A 182 -11.91 14.55 3.15
N PRO A 183 -11.60 15.36 2.10
CA PRO A 183 -12.59 16.15 1.39
C PRO A 183 -13.74 15.30 0.85
N GLY A 184 -14.97 15.79 1.02
CA GLY A 184 -16.18 15.07 0.58
C GLY A 184 -16.55 13.84 1.43
N ARG A 185 -15.73 13.45 2.42
CA ARG A 185 -15.99 12.32 3.33
C ARG A 185 -15.98 12.81 4.77
N ARG A 186 -17.12 13.37 5.22
CA ARG A 186 -17.29 14.01 6.54
C ARG A 186 -16.93 13.15 7.74
N ASN A 187 -16.88 11.83 7.59
CA ASN A 187 -16.59 10.90 8.68
C ASN A 187 -15.25 10.17 8.49
N THR A 188 -14.37 10.61 7.57
CA THR A 188 -13.08 9.95 7.31
C THR A 188 -11.91 10.86 7.62
N VAL A 189 -11.02 10.42 8.50
CA VAL A 189 -9.81 11.15 8.91
C VAL A 189 -8.58 10.29 8.64
N ILE A 190 -7.48 10.95 8.27
CA ILE A 190 -6.16 10.36 8.17
C ILE A 190 -5.32 10.90 9.32
N GLY A 191 -4.68 10.01 10.08
CA GLY A 191 -3.66 10.39 11.04
C GLY A 191 -2.29 9.90 10.60
N LEU A 192 -1.26 10.73 10.78
CA LEU A 192 0.12 10.39 10.49
C LEU A 192 1.03 10.95 11.59
N VAL A 193 2.00 10.13 12.01
CA VAL A 193 3.11 10.49 12.89
C VAL A 193 4.39 10.21 12.15
N VAL A 194 5.26 11.20 12.03
CA VAL A 194 6.60 11.07 11.44
C VAL A 194 7.62 11.63 12.42
N ILE A 195 8.56 10.79 12.85
CA ILE A 195 9.64 11.17 13.76
C ILE A 195 10.95 11.09 12.98
N GLU A 196 11.53 12.26 12.73
CA GLU A 196 12.86 12.41 12.13
C GLU A 196 13.95 12.10 13.18
N GLU A 197 15.02 11.43 12.78
CA GLU A 197 16.19 11.11 13.62
C GLU A 197 17.36 12.08 13.37
#